data_AF-A0A929GQ87-F1
#
_entry.id   AF-A0A929GQ87-F1
#
_cell.length_a   1.000
_cell.length_b   1.000
_cell.length_c   1.000
_cell.angle_alpha   90.00
_cell.angle_beta   90.00
_cell.angle_gamma   90.00
#
_symmetry.space_group_name_H-M   'P 1'
#
loop_
_entity.id
_entity.type
_entity.pdbx_description
1 polymer ?
#
loop_
_entity_poly.entity_id
_entity_poly.type
_entity_poly.pdbx_seq_one_letter_code
_entity_poly.pdbx_strand_id
1 'polypeptide(L)'
;GSDGGTGDVETLHATSLQQQQQRPQQPETDTTSYITAPKNKKKASISPKHNSLSVIIRSYKSAVSKRARQIHPDFVWQSRYYDHIIRDEKSFNNIRQYIIQNPLNWQADAENPPSEYK
;
A
#
# COMPACT_ATOMS: atom_id res chain seq x y z
N GLY A 1 11.79 52.99 -17.84
CA GLY A 1 12.90 52.00 -17.82
C GLY A 1 12.46 50.87 -16.94
N SER A 2 12.21 49.70 -17.52
CA SER A 2 13.08 48.50 -17.47
C SER A 2 12.95 47.77 -16.13
N ASP A 3 12.15 46.69 -16.09
CA ASP A 3 12.57 45.27 -16.11
C ASP A 3 13.14 44.82 -14.74
N GLY A 4 12.67 43.75 -14.09
CA GLY A 4 12.28 42.44 -14.61
C GLY A 4 13.43 41.45 -14.37
N GLY A 5 13.19 40.35 -13.65
CA GLY A 5 14.13 39.21 -13.54
C GLY A 5 14.61 38.96 -12.10
N THR A 6 13.91 38.11 -11.34
CA THR A 6 14.18 36.67 -11.14
C THR A 6 15.26 36.41 -10.08
N GLY A 7 14.80 36.00 -8.90
CA GLY A 7 15.65 35.42 -7.86
C GLY A 7 16.20 34.08 -8.30
N ASP A 8 17.52 33.98 -8.28
CA ASP A 8 18.27 32.75 -8.50
C ASP A 8 17.99 31.78 -7.35
N VAL A 9 17.04 30.87 -7.56
CA VAL A 9 16.90 29.66 -6.76
C VAL A 9 17.90 28.65 -7.31
N GLU A 10 19.03 28.48 -6.62
CA GLU A 10 19.99 27.42 -6.90
C GLU A 10 19.28 26.07 -6.83
N THR A 11 19.03 25.50 -8.01
CA THR A 11 18.61 24.11 -8.17
C THR A 11 19.77 23.21 -7.79
N LEU A 12 19.67 22.54 -6.64
CA LEU A 12 20.60 21.48 -6.25
C LEU A 12 20.48 20.30 -7.22
N HIS A 13 21.28 20.34 -8.27
CA HIS A 13 21.49 19.25 -9.22
C HIS A 13 22.94 18.77 -9.06
N ALA A 14 23.13 17.61 -8.41
CA ALA A 14 24.27 16.72 -8.69
C ALA A 14 24.18 15.45 -7.82
N THR A 15 23.47 14.43 -8.33
CA THR A 15 23.82 13.06 -7.94
C THR A 15 25.18 12.78 -8.57
N SER A 16 26.21 12.73 -7.73
CA SER A 16 27.57 12.35 -8.12
C SER A 16 27.56 10.98 -8.80
N LEU A 17 27.86 10.94 -10.10
CA LEU A 17 28.24 9.75 -10.83
C LEU A 17 29.58 9.27 -10.25
N GLN A 18 29.51 8.32 -9.32
CA GLN A 18 30.70 7.69 -8.76
C GLN A 18 31.40 6.93 -9.88
N GLN A 19 32.62 7.35 -10.17
CA GLN A 19 33.52 6.80 -11.18
C GLN A 19 33.61 5.27 -11.07
N GLN A 20 33.50 4.60 -12.22
CA GLN A 20 33.93 3.22 -12.40
C GLN A 20 35.43 3.12 -12.08
N GLN A 21 35.76 2.75 -10.85
CA GLN A 21 37.10 2.26 -10.53
C GLN A 21 37.23 0.84 -11.11
N GLN A 22 38.26 0.66 -11.93
CA GLN A 22 38.54 -0.56 -12.69
C GLN A 22 38.72 -1.75 -11.75
N ARG A 23 38.01 -2.84 -12.06
CA ARG A 23 38.03 -4.12 -11.37
C ARG A 23 39.33 -4.87 -11.74
N PRO A 24 40.18 -5.31 -10.79
CA PRO A 24 41.21 -6.29 -11.11
C PRO A 24 40.53 -7.62 -11.45
N GLN A 25 40.89 -8.20 -12.59
CA GLN A 25 40.48 -9.54 -12.98
C GLN A 25 41.12 -10.54 -12.01
N GLN A 26 40.31 -11.16 -11.14
CA GLN A 26 40.72 -12.33 -10.35
C GLN A 26 40.40 -13.60 -11.14
N PRO A 27 41.25 -14.64 -11.07
CA PRO A 27 41.15 -15.80 -11.94
C PRO A 27 39.88 -16.61 -11.65
N GLU A 28 39.28 -17.09 -12.73
CA GLU A 28 38.12 -17.97 -12.73
C GLU A 28 38.39 -19.21 -11.86
N THR A 29 37.73 -19.31 -10.69
CA THR A 29 37.59 -20.58 -9.97
C THR A 29 36.11 -20.85 -9.78
N ASP A 30 35.63 -21.91 -10.42
CA ASP A 30 34.37 -22.58 -10.12
C ASP A 30 34.22 -22.77 -8.60
N THR A 31 33.29 -22.04 -7.96
CA THR A 31 32.87 -22.35 -6.59
C THR A 31 31.43 -21.91 -6.33
N THR A 32 30.54 -22.89 -6.37
CA THR A 32 29.42 -23.13 -5.44
C THR A 32 29.06 -22.04 -4.42
N SER A 33 27.77 -21.67 -4.42
CA SER A 33 26.97 -21.08 -3.33
C SER A 33 27.11 -19.56 -3.08
N TYR A 34 26.22 -18.80 -3.72
CA TYR A 34 25.89 -17.43 -3.31
C TYR A 34 25.34 -17.45 -1.87
N ILE A 35 26.13 -16.94 -0.93
CA ILE A 35 25.76 -16.75 0.47
C ILE A 35 24.62 -15.72 0.54
N THR A 36 23.38 -16.21 0.64
CA THR A 36 22.26 -15.38 1.09
C THR A 36 22.52 -15.07 2.56
N ALA A 37 22.80 -13.81 2.89
CA ALA A 37 22.96 -13.39 4.28
C ALA A 37 21.78 -13.91 5.13
N PRO A 38 22.03 -14.53 6.30
CA PRO A 38 20.98 -15.16 7.08
C PRO A 38 19.92 -14.12 7.46
N LYS A 39 18.68 -14.33 7.02
CA LYS A 39 17.54 -13.48 7.38
C LYS A 39 17.50 -13.30 8.89
N ASN A 40 17.48 -12.06 9.37
CA ASN A 40 17.40 -11.78 10.79
C ASN A 40 16.10 -12.37 11.37
N LYS A 41 16.23 -13.43 12.17
CA LYS A 41 15.11 -14.21 12.71
C LYS A 41 14.09 -13.35 13.47
N LYS A 42 14.55 -12.32 14.20
CA LYS A 42 13.68 -11.39 14.94
C LYS A 42 12.83 -10.52 14.00
N LYS A 43 13.42 -10.03 12.90
CA LYS A 43 12.66 -9.23 11.91
C LYS A 43 11.67 -10.10 11.14
N ALA A 44 12.07 -11.32 10.80
CA ALA A 44 11.20 -12.26 10.09
C ALA A 44 9.96 -12.66 10.90
N SER A 45 10.06 -12.81 12.22
CA SER A 45 8.92 -13.17 13.08
C SER A 45 7.91 -12.03 13.29
N ILE A 46 8.34 -10.78 13.17
CA ILE A 46 7.49 -9.59 13.34
C ILE A 46 6.83 -9.18 12.01
N SER A 47 7.41 -9.57 10.88
CA SER A 47 6.85 -9.28 9.56
C SER A 47 5.44 -9.88 9.41
N PRO A 48 4.51 -9.16 8.75
CA PRO A 48 3.20 -9.69 8.44
C PRO A 48 3.31 -11.03 7.72
N LYS A 49 2.52 -12.00 8.16
CA LYS A 49 2.51 -13.33 7.52
C LYS A 49 2.05 -13.18 6.08
N HIS A 50 2.78 -13.83 5.18
CA HIS A 50 2.36 -13.98 3.79
C HIS A 50 0.95 -14.60 3.74
N ASN A 51 0.12 -14.17 2.78
CA ASN A 51 -1.28 -14.59 2.61
C ASN A 51 -2.24 -14.25 3.76
N SER A 52 -1.84 -13.45 4.75
CA SER A 52 -2.80 -12.95 5.73
C SER A 52 -3.81 -11.99 5.07
N LEU A 53 -5.05 -11.97 5.59
CA LEU A 53 -6.11 -11.09 5.10
C LEU A 53 -5.66 -9.62 5.07
N SER A 54 -4.94 -9.17 6.11
CA SER A 54 -4.43 -7.80 6.19
C SER A 54 -3.44 -7.46 5.07
N VAL A 55 -2.59 -8.41 4.66
CA VAL A 55 -1.66 -8.23 3.54
C VAL A 55 -2.41 -8.13 2.21
N ILE A 56 -3.44 -8.96 2.02
CA ILE A 56 -4.28 -8.96 0.81
C ILE A 56 -5.07 -7.64 0.71
N ILE A 57 -5.71 -7.21 1.79
CA ILE A 57 -6.46 -5.95 1.82
C ILE A 57 -5.51 -4.75 1.62
N ARG A 58 -4.31 -4.78 2.19
CA ARG A 58 -3.31 -3.73 1.99
C ARG A 58 -2.90 -3.59 0.52
N SER A 59 -2.59 -4.71 -0.15
CA SER A 59 -2.18 -4.67 -1.56
C SER A 59 -3.33 -4.21 -2.45
N TYR A 60 -4.55 -4.69 -2.20
CA TYR A 60 -5.75 -4.27 -2.91
C TYR A 60 -6.03 -2.77 -2.77
N LYS A 61 -6.12 -2.25 -1.53
CA LYS A 61 -6.36 -0.83 -1.28
C LYS A 61 -5.29 0.05 -1.91
N SER A 62 -4.02 -0.38 -1.87
CA SER A 62 -2.91 0.32 -2.53
C SER A 62 -3.07 0.41 -4.05
N ALA A 63 -3.34 -0.73 -4.70
CA ALA A 63 -3.48 -0.80 -6.16
C ALA A 63 -4.68 0.01 -6.66
N VAL A 64 -5.81 -0.04 -5.95
CA VAL A 64 -7.01 0.73 -6.28
C VAL A 64 -6.80 2.22 -5.99
N SER A 65 -6.21 2.59 -4.85
CA SER A 65 -5.93 4.01 -4.54
C SER A 65 -5.09 4.69 -5.62
N LYS A 66 -4.09 3.99 -6.19
CA LYS A 66 -3.27 4.53 -7.27
C LYS A 66 -4.10 4.92 -8.49
N ARG A 67 -5.08 4.10 -8.87
CA ARG A 67 -5.96 4.36 -10.02
C ARG A 67 -7.08 5.35 -9.68
N ALA A 68 -7.73 5.17 -8.54
CA ALA A 68 -8.83 6.03 -8.11
C ALA A 68 -8.41 7.50 -8.01
N ARG A 69 -7.22 7.79 -7.47
CA ARG A 69 -6.71 9.16 -7.35
C ARG A 69 -6.35 9.84 -8.67
N GLN A 70 -6.22 9.08 -9.76
CA GLN A 70 -6.09 9.66 -11.11
C GLN A 70 -7.40 10.26 -11.61
N ILE A 71 -8.54 9.76 -11.10
CA ILE A 71 -9.89 10.20 -11.49
C ILE A 71 -10.46 11.15 -10.42
N HIS A 72 -10.25 10.84 -9.14
CA HIS A 72 -10.75 11.58 -7.99
C HIS A 72 -9.61 11.78 -6.97
N PRO A 73 -8.85 12.89 -7.06
CA PRO A 73 -7.67 13.13 -6.22
C PRO A 73 -7.92 12.97 -4.71
N ASP A 74 -9.10 13.36 -4.26
CA ASP A 74 -9.50 13.31 -2.84
C ASP A 74 -10.02 11.93 -2.40
N PHE A 75 -9.81 10.89 -3.21
CA PHE A 75 -10.28 9.55 -2.86
C PHE A 75 -9.59 9.04 -1.58
N VAL A 76 -10.43 8.69 -0.61
CA VAL A 76 -10.04 8.09 0.66
C VAL A 76 -10.85 6.83 0.92
N TRP A 77 -10.20 5.85 1.54
CA TRP A 77 -10.88 4.66 2.05
C TRP A 77 -11.53 4.97 3.39
N GLN A 78 -12.64 4.30 3.71
CA GLN A 78 -13.00 4.08 5.10
C GLN A 78 -11.81 3.44 5.84
N SER A 79 -11.51 3.96 7.02
CA SER A 79 -10.42 3.46 7.85
C SER A 79 -10.71 2.01 8.29
N ARG A 80 -9.64 1.22 8.44
CA ARG A 80 -9.70 -0.21 8.81
C ARG A 80 -10.56 -1.04 7.83
N TYR A 81 -10.93 -2.25 8.21
CA TYR A 81 -11.88 -3.11 7.51
C TYR A 81 -12.54 -4.03 8.53
N TYR A 82 -13.75 -4.49 8.23
CA TYR A 82 -14.47 -5.47 9.03
C TYR A 82 -14.19 -6.88 8.50
N ASP A 83 -13.84 -7.81 9.39
CA ASP A 83 -13.70 -9.22 9.08
C ASP A 83 -14.42 -10.08 10.13
N HIS A 84 -15.08 -11.14 9.66
CA HIS A 84 -15.84 -12.06 10.51
C HIS A 84 -15.76 -13.48 9.97
N ILE A 85 -15.42 -14.43 10.83
CA ILE A 85 -15.37 -15.85 10.47
C ILE A 85 -16.76 -16.45 10.68
N ILE A 86 -17.40 -16.89 9.61
CA ILE A 86 -18.69 -17.59 9.63
C ILE A 86 -18.43 -19.03 10.12
N ARG A 87 -19.06 -19.41 11.23
CA ARG A 87 -18.82 -20.71 11.90
C ARG A 87 -20.04 -21.61 11.96
N ASP A 88 -21.22 -21.05 11.69
CA ASP A 88 -22.49 -21.76 11.77
C ASP A 88 -23.49 -21.21 10.74
N GLU A 89 -24.52 -22.01 10.46
CA GLU A 89 -25.53 -21.71 9.45
C GLU A 89 -26.35 -20.45 9.80
N LYS A 90 -26.59 -20.19 11.08
CA LYS A 90 -27.33 -18.99 11.50
C LYS A 90 -26.55 -17.72 11.18
N SER A 91 -25.25 -17.70 11.48
CA SER A 91 -24.35 -16.59 11.12
C SER A 91 -24.27 -16.39 9.61
N PHE A 92 -24.20 -17.48 8.85
CA PHE A 92 -24.21 -17.44 7.39
C PHE A 92 -25.49 -16.80 6.84
N ASN A 93 -26.65 -17.25 7.31
CA ASN A 93 -27.94 -16.74 6.89
C ASN A 93 -28.09 -15.25 7.23
N ASN A 94 -27.70 -14.84 8.44
CA ASN A 94 -27.76 -13.44 8.85
C ASN A 94 -26.88 -12.53 7.97
N ILE A 95 -25.63 -12.93 7.72
CA ILE A 95 -24.71 -12.15 6.88
C ILE A 95 -25.20 -12.09 5.43
N ARG A 96 -25.73 -13.20 4.91
CA ARG A 96 -26.32 -13.25 3.57
C ARG A 96 -27.50 -12.28 3.46
N GLN A 97 -28.41 -12.28 4.44
CA GLN A 97 -29.53 -11.35 4.46
C GLN A 97 -29.05 -9.90 4.57
N TYR A 98 -28.08 -9.61 5.42
CA TYR A 98 -27.48 -8.28 5.52
C TYR A 98 -26.93 -7.78 4.19
N ILE A 99 -26.16 -8.60 3.46
CA ILE A 99 -25.59 -8.22 2.16
C ILE A 99 -26.69 -7.87 1.14
N ILE A 100 -27.78 -8.64 1.12
CA ILE A 100 -28.91 -8.42 0.21
C ILE A 100 -29.67 -7.14 0.60
N GLN A 101 -29.87 -6.92 1.90
CA GLN A 101 -30.72 -5.85 2.40
C GLN A 101 -29.98 -4.50 2.52
N ASN A 102 -28.65 -4.49 2.69
CA ASN A 102 -27.86 -3.28 2.92
C ASN A 102 -28.10 -2.18 1.87
N PRO A 103 -28.15 -2.46 0.54
CA PRO A 103 -28.45 -1.43 -0.45
C PRO A 103 -29.82 -0.77 -0.28
N LEU A 104 -30.82 -1.54 0.20
CA LEU A 104 -32.18 -1.04 0.44
C LEU A 104 -32.27 -0.18 1.69
N ASN A 105 -31.39 -0.42 2.67
CA ASN A 105 -31.42 0.24 3.97
C ASN A 105 -30.37 1.36 4.10
N TRP A 106 -29.55 1.58 3.07
CA TRP A 106 -28.37 2.45 3.12
C TRP A 106 -28.67 3.88 3.59
N GLN A 107 -29.78 4.47 3.16
CA GLN A 107 -30.15 5.85 3.52
C GLN A 107 -30.52 6.00 5.00
N ALA A 108 -30.96 4.92 5.65
CA ALA A 108 -31.35 4.89 7.05
C ALA A 108 -30.26 4.26 7.95
N ASP A 109 -29.12 3.87 7.36
CA ASP A 109 -28.06 3.18 8.07
C ASP A 109 -27.24 4.17 8.93
N ALA A 110 -27.01 3.82 10.19
CA ALA A 110 -26.24 4.63 11.13
C ALA A 110 -24.76 4.78 10.70
N GLU A 111 -24.22 3.83 9.94
CA GLU A 111 -22.87 3.88 9.37
C GLU A 111 -22.79 4.77 8.11
N ASN A 112 -23.93 5.30 7.65
CA ASN A 112 -24.03 6.28 6.57
C ASN A 112 -24.60 7.61 7.11
N PRO A 113 -23.80 8.39 7.86
CA PRO A 113 -24.28 9.67 8.38
C PRO A 113 -24.59 10.65 7.23
N PRO A 114 -25.59 11.52 7.37
CA PRO A 114 -25.89 12.56 6.40
C PRO A 114 -24.66 13.41 6.09
N SER A 115 -24.50 13.80 4.83
CA SER A 115 -23.34 14.54 4.32
C SER A 115 -23.16 15.94 4.92
N GLU A 116 -24.03 16.38 5.83
CA GLU A 116 -24.06 17.76 6.37
C GLU A 116 -22.96 18.08 7.40
N TYR A 117 -22.06 17.13 7.70
CA TYR A 117 -20.98 17.29 8.69
C TYR A 117 -19.55 17.17 8.11
N LYS A 118 -19.29 17.66 6.90
CA LYS A 118 -17.93 17.70 6.33
C LYS A 118 -17.56 19.08 5.79
#